data_AF-A0A3C0BD93-F1
#
_entry.id   AF-A0A3C0BD93-F1
#
_cell.length_a   1.000
_cell.length_b   1.000
_cell.length_c   1.000
_cell.angle_alpha   90.00
_cell.angle_beta   90.00
_cell.angle_gamma   90.00
#
_symmetry.space_group_name_H-M   'P 1'
#
loop_
_entity.id
_entity.type
_entity.pdbx_description
1 polymer ?
#
loop_
_entity_poly.entity_id
_entity_poly.type
_entity_poly.pdbx_seq_one_letter_code
_entity_poly.pdbx_strand_id
1 'polypeptide(L)'
;MKNLRLFLIVFILLSGNYGLEAQKASTNVSSPDDFFSSRDEKFLYHGKEINGKKDGNWLVYYAHDSSLHKVENYQMGLKHGIFLQFSTRSTLISEEYFKNDLPEGLQRTYTNAGIVETVNFYRHGKLEGVQKKFYENRRDKLSELSNYKNGLKEGVSKWFDMEGNLIAEYNYHNGLLEGAQKSFYPNGKLRSIDHFVTNQYEGESIEYYDDGKVKLSGQYEHGEKQGKWQKFDPSGKLENTEIYKNGQLRK
;
A
#
# COMPACT_ATOMS: atom_id res chain seq x y z
N MET A 1 -14.10 -13.18 13.76
CA MET A 1 -14.09 -12.10 14.78
C MET A 1 -13.72 -10.70 14.25
N LYS A 2 -13.08 -10.51 13.08
CA LYS A 2 -12.74 -9.15 12.56
C LYS A 2 -13.92 -8.37 11.95
N ASN A 3 -14.89 -9.04 11.34
CA ASN A 3 -16.06 -8.39 10.72
C ASN A 3 -17.05 -7.78 11.73
N LEU A 4 -16.96 -8.16 13.01
CA LEU A 4 -17.82 -7.62 14.07
C LEU A 4 -17.44 -6.17 14.43
N ARG A 5 -16.16 -5.78 14.27
CA ARG A 5 -15.70 -4.40 14.54
C ARG A 5 -16.15 -3.40 13.47
N LEU A 6 -16.19 -3.80 12.20
CA LEU A 6 -16.66 -2.91 11.13
C LEU A 6 -18.16 -2.65 11.24
N PHE A 7 -18.95 -3.70 11.54
CA PHE A 7 -20.37 -3.54 11.84
C PHE A 7 -20.58 -2.64 13.05
N LEU A 8 -19.79 -2.80 14.12
CA LEU A 8 -19.89 -1.95 15.31
C LEU A 8 -19.51 -0.48 15.02
N ILE A 9 -18.48 -0.21 14.20
CA ILE A 9 -18.07 1.17 13.86
C ILE A 9 -19.12 1.85 12.97
N VAL A 10 -19.64 1.16 11.96
CA VAL A 10 -20.73 1.68 11.13
C VAL A 10 -22.00 1.87 11.96
N PHE A 11 -22.31 0.94 12.86
CA PHE A 11 -23.46 1.05 13.76
C PHE A 11 -23.30 2.19 14.77
N ILE A 12 -22.10 2.43 15.32
CA ILE A 12 -21.82 3.57 16.23
C ILE A 12 -21.86 4.91 15.47
N LEU A 13 -21.32 4.97 14.26
CA LEU A 13 -21.36 6.18 13.41
C LEU A 13 -22.78 6.53 12.95
N LEU A 14 -23.62 5.52 12.72
CA LEU A 14 -25.05 5.70 12.43
C LEU A 14 -25.83 6.03 13.71
N SER A 15 -25.64 5.29 14.80
CA SER A 15 -26.39 5.50 16.05
C SER A 15 -26.07 6.80 16.78
N GLY A 16 -24.92 7.42 16.50
CA GLY A 16 -24.55 8.72 17.07
C GLY A 16 -25.41 9.89 16.59
N ASN A 17 -26.15 9.74 15.47
CA ASN A 17 -27.01 10.79 14.89
C ASN A 17 -28.47 10.37 14.65
N TYR A 18 -28.83 9.09 14.80
CA TYR A 18 -30.22 8.64 14.72
C TYR A 18 -30.84 8.52 16.12
N GLY A 19 -30.86 9.62 16.86
CA GLY A 19 -31.79 9.80 17.97
C GLY A 19 -33.19 10.02 17.40
N LEU A 20 -34.07 9.03 17.52
CA LEU A 20 -35.52 9.17 17.36
C LEU A 20 -36.02 10.21 18.39
N GLU A 21 -36.26 11.44 17.97
CA GLU A 21 -37.14 12.37 18.69
C GLU A 21 -38.27 12.82 17.79
N ALA A 22 -39.36 12.06 17.86
CA ALA A 22 -40.69 12.57 17.57
C ALA A 22 -41.33 13.00 18.91
N GLN A 23 -41.21 14.28 19.29
CA GLN A 23 -42.26 15.03 19.98
C GLN A 23 -41.93 16.53 20.14
N LYS A 24 -42.94 17.37 19.95
CA LYS A 24 -42.96 18.84 19.96
C LYS A 24 -42.43 19.46 21.27
N ALA A 25 -41.66 20.55 21.16
CA ALA A 25 -41.88 21.81 21.88
C ALA A 25 -40.95 22.93 21.38
N SER A 26 -41.50 24.13 21.22
CA SER A 26 -40.82 25.37 20.84
C SER A 26 -39.97 25.95 21.99
N THR A 27 -38.74 26.41 21.70
CA THR A 27 -38.20 27.73 22.11
C THR A 27 -36.81 27.96 21.51
N ASN A 28 -36.59 29.20 21.05
CA ASN A 28 -35.40 29.77 20.40
C ASN A 28 -34.02 29.13 20.74
N VAL A 29 -33.41 28.52 19.73
CA VAL A 29 -31.96 28.26 19.63
C VAL A 29 -31.52 28.59 18.20
N SER A 30 -30.39 29.26 18.09
CA SER A 30 -29.72 29.74 16.89
C SER A 30 -29.67 28.72 15.73
N SER A 31 -30.13 29.14 14.54
CA SER A 31 -29.99 28.56 13.18
C SER A 31 -30.14 27.04 13.04
N PRO A 32 -31.10 26.52 12.26
CA PRO A 32 -31.19 25.09 12.03
C PRO A 32 -29.92 24.61 11.34
N ASP A 33 -29.28 23.60 11.93
CA ASP A 33 -28.30 22.79 11.22
C ASP A 33 -29.03 22.15 10.02
N ASP A 34 -28.82 22.70 8.81
CA ASP A 34 -29.54 22.24 7.63
C ASP A 34 -29.05 20.84 7.25
N PHE A 35 -29.88 19.84 7.55
CA PHE A 35 -29.70 18.49 7.04
C PHE A 35 -29.97 18.51 5.53
N PHE A 36 -28.91 18.35 4.76
CA PHE A 36 -28.90 18.45 3.31
C PHE A 36 -29.12 17.08 2.68
N SER A 37 -30.05 17.03 1.73
CA SER A 37 -30.26 15.87 0.86
C SER A 37 -30.24 16.32 -0.60
N SER A 38 -29.46 15.64 -1.45
CA SER A 38 -29.45 15.91 -2.89
C SER A 38 -29.37 14.61 -3.70
N ARG A 39 -29.72 14.70 -4.98
CA ARG A 39 -29.71 13.58 -5.92
C ARG A 39 -29.18 14.04 -7.27
N ASP A 40 -28.29 13.25 -7.85
CA ASP A 40 -27.98 13.27 -9.27
C ASP A 40 -28.41 11.95 -9.93
N GLU A 41 -28.12 11.78 -11.23
CA GLU A 41 -28.49 10.55 -11.96
C GLU A 41 -27.90 9.28 -11.36
N LYS A 42 -26.75 9.38 -10.67
CA LYS A 42 -25.97 8.24 -10.15
C LYS A 42 -26.09 8.06 -8.65
N PHE A 43 -26.25 9.14 -7.88
CA PHE A 43 -26.12 9.10 -6.43
C PHE A 43 -27.17 9.93 -5.67
N LEU A 44 -27.43 9.48 -4.43
CA LEU A 44 -28.16 10.20 -3.39
C LEU A 44 -27.17 10.58 -2.30
N TYR A 45 -27.21 11.82 -1.84
CA TYR A 45 -26.32 12.36 -0.82
C TYR A 45 -27.14 12.82 0.38
N HIS A 46 -26.71 12.46 1.58
CA HIS A 46 -27.31 12.89 2.84
C HIS A 46 -26.21 13.33 3.80
N GLY A 47 -26.33 14.50 4.42
CA GLY A 47 -25.37 14.97 5.40
C GLY A 47 -25.75 16.32 5.97
N LYS A 48 -24.86 16.91 6.77
CA LYS A 48 -25.05 18.24 7.35
C LYS A 48 -24.15 19.26 6.66
N GLU A 49 -24.67 20.46 6.45
CA GLU A 49 -23.87 21.62 6.04
C GLU A 49 -23.84 22.70 7.13
N ILE A 50 -22.69 23.33 7.31
CA ILE A 50 -22.51 24.52 8.15
C ILE A 50 -21.88 25.60 7.28
N ASN A 51 -22.56 26.74 7.12
CA ASN A 51 -22.10 27.87 6.28
C ASN A 51 -21.79 27.44 4.83
N GLY A 52 -22.63 26.58 4.24
CA GLY A 52 -22.45 26.04 2.89
C GLY A 52 -21.26 25.08 2.73
N LYS A 53 -20.75 24.52 3.83
CA LYS A 53 -19.67 23.53 3.82
C LYS A 53 -20.12 22.24 4.48
N LYS A 54 -19.76 21.10 3.89
CA LYS A 54 -19.99 19.78 4.46
C LYS A 54 -19.42 19.69 5.88
N ASP A 55 -20.20 19.17 6.82
CA ASP A 55 -19.77 18.93 8.19
C ASP A 55 -20.38 17.61 8.72
N GLY A 56 -19.64 16.89 9.56
CA GLY A 56 -20.05 15.59 10.09
C GLY A 56 -20.05 14.46 9.05
N ASN A 57 -20.84 13.42 9.33
CA ASN A 57 -20.96 12.25 8.47
C ASN A 57 -21.84 12.54 7.24
N TRP A 58 -21.36 12.12 6.08
CA TRP A 58 -22.08 12.15 4.82
C TRP A 58 -22.25 10.73 4.29
N LEU A 59 -23.49 10.38 3.96
CA LEU A 59 -23.86 9.09 3.41
C LEU A 59 -24.19 9.25 1.94
N VAL A 60 -23.51 8.50 1.09
CA VAL A 60 -23.72 8.48 -0.35
C VAL A 60 -24.27 7.13 -0.74
N TYR A 61 -25.40 7.10 -1.43
CA TYR A 61 -26.05 5.88 -1.92
C TYR A 61 -26.13 5.89 -3.44
N TYR A 62 -26.18 4.72 -4.06
CA TYR A 62 -26.50 4.62 -5.48
C TYR A 62 -27.97 4.99 -5.73
N ALA A 63 -28.24 5.82 -6.74
CA ALA A 63 -29.57 6.37 -7.00
C ALA A 63 -30.57 5.35 -7.56
N HIS A 64 -30.10 4.22 -8.08
CA HIS A 64 -30.95 3.21 -8.74
C HIS A 64 -31.48 2.16 -7.77
N ASP A 65 -30.76 1.83 -6.70
CA ASP A 65 -31.12 0.78 -5.75
C ASP A 65 -30.98 1.19 -4.27
N SER A 66 -30.55 2.43 -4.00
CA SER A 66 -30.29 2.97 -2.66
C SER A 66 -29.28 2.16 -1.83
N SER A 67 -28.42 1.35 -2.48
CA SER A 67 -27.33 0.68 -1.79
C SER A 67 -26.25 1.68 -1.37
N LEU A 68 -25.64 1.47 -0.19
CA LEU A 68 -24.63 2.38 0.34
C LEU A 68 -23.38 2.34 -0.54
N HIS A 69 -22.95 3.51 -1.02
CA HIS A 69 -21.75 3.69 -1.83
C HIS A 69 -20.58 4.21 -1.00
N LYS A 70 -20.80 5.24 -0.17
CA LYS A 70 -19.75 5.82 0.68
C LYS A 70 -20.27 6.29 2.04
N VAL A 71 -19.38 6.21 3.02
CA VAL A 71 -19.44 7.00 4.26
C VAL A 71 -18.28 7.96 4.21
N GLU A 72 -18.55 9.25 4.27
CA GLU A 72 -17.56 10.33 4.24
C GLU A 72 -17.67 11.11 5.56
N ASN A 73 -16.58 11.71 6.05
CA ASN A 73 -16.63 12.57 7.23
C ASN A 73 -15.90 13.89 6.97
N TYR A 74 -16.51 14.99 7.37
CA TYR A 74 -16.02 16.33 7.11
C TYR A 74 -16.03 17.18 8.37
N GLN A 75 -15.10 18.12 8.46
CA GLN A 75 -15.11 19.20 9.44
C GLN A 75 -14.94 20.52 8.68
N MET A 76 -15.98 21.36 8.66
CA MET A 76 -16.00 22.65 7.97
C MET A 76 -15.53 22.58 6.50
N GLY A 77 -15.96 21.53 5.79
CA GLY A 77 -15.68 21.28 4.38
C GLY A 77 -14.40 20.48 4.10
N LEU A 78 -13.53 20.28 5.10
CA LEU A 78 -12.30 19.49 4.97
C LEU A 78 -12.57 18.05 5.35
N LYS A 79 -11.99 17.08 4.63
CA LYS A 79 -12.05 15.67 5.02
C LYS A 79 -11.41 15.49 6.39
N HIS A 80 -12.14 14.87 7.30
CA HIS A 80 -11.69 14.63 8.67
C HIS A 80 -12.30 13.30 9.11
N GLY A 81 -11.61 12.43 9.83
CA GLY A 81 -12.17 11.14 10.22
C GLY A 81 -12.16 10.07 9.12
N ILE A 82 -13.05 9.09 9.26
CA ILE A 82 -13.08 7.85 8.46
C ILE A 82 -13.84 8.05 7.15
N PHE A 83 -13.28 7.51 6.07
CA PHE A 83 -13.89 7.40 4.76
C PHE A 83 -13.99 5.92 4.38
N LEU A 84 -15.21 5.45 4.11
CA LEU A 84 -15.48 4.08 3.68
C LEU A 84 -16.07 4.11 2.27
N GLN A 85 -15.62 3.19 1.42
CA GLN A 85 -16.20 2.99 0.11
C GLN A 85 -16.65 1.55 -0.06
N PHE A 86 -17.82 1.39 -0.68
CA PHE A 86 -18.45 0.10 -0.95
C PHE A 86 -18.65 -0.07 -2.45
N SER A 87 -18.54 -1.32 -2.91
CA SER A 87 -18.89 -1.72 -4.27
C SER A 87 -20.41 -1.70 -4.48
N THR A 88 -20.87 -1.85 -5.73
CA THR A 88 -22.30 -2.02 -6.06
C THR A 88 -22.93 -3.26 -5.42
N ARG A 89 -22.12 -4.20 -4.91
CA ARG A 89 -22.59 -5.37 -4.14
C ARG A 89 -22.51 -5.15 -2.64
N SER A 90 -22.34 -3.91 -2.19
CA SER A 90 -22.20 -3.52 -0.77
C SER A 90 -20.99 -4.15 -0.05
N THR A 91 -19.97 -4.60 -0.80
CA THR A 91 -18.70 -5.06 -0.23
C THR A 91 -17.82 -3.86 0.08
N LEU A 92 -17.22 -3.77 1.27
CA LEU A 92 -16.20 -2.75 1.57
C LEU A 92 -14.99 -2.92 0.65
N ILE A 93 -14.59 -1.84 -0.04
CA ILE A 93 -13.45 -1.81 -0.97
C ILE A 93 -12.37 -0.79 -0.59
N SER A 94 -12.70 0.19 0.25
CA SER A 94 -11.71 1.12 0.82
C SER A 94 -12.08 1.53 2.25
N GLU A 95 -11.08 1.62 3.12
CA GLU A 95 -11.14 2.17 4.47
C GLU A 95 -9.98 3.15 4.62
N GLU A 96 -10.28 4.44 4.67
CA GLU A 96 -9.31 5.53 4.73
C GLU A 96 -9.58 6.41 5.95
N TYR A 97 -8.56 7.10 6.42
CA TYR A 97 -8.69 8.10 7.47
C TYR A 97 -7.95 9.37 7.06
N PHE A 98 -8.59 10.51 7.30
CA PHE A 98 -8.09 11.83 6.97
C PHE A 98 -8.10 12.73 8.20
N LYS A 99 -7.16 13.67 8.23
CA LYS A 99 -7.14 14.77 9.19
C LYS A 99 -6.89 16.06 8.41
N ASN A 100 -7.93 16.87 8.25
CA ASN A 100 -7.88 18.14 7.52
C ASN A 100 -7.35 17.95 6.09
N ASP A 101 -8.04 17.12 5.31
CA ASP A 101 -7.72 16.71 3.93
C ASP A 101 -6.44 15.86 3.75
N LEU A 102 -5.63 15.70 4.78
CA LEU A 102 -4.42 14.89 4.71
C LEU A 102 -4.70 13.44 5.15
N PRO A 103 -4.30 12.42 4.35
CA PRO A 103 -4.23 11.04 4.80
C PRO A 103 -3.49 10.89 6.13
N GLU A 104 -4.08 10.18 7.08
CA GLU A 104 -3.52 10.01 8.42
C GLU A 104 -3.85 8.61 8.94
N GLY A 105 -2.91 7.96 9.63
CA GLY A 105 -3.09 6.63 10.18
C GLY A 105 -3.21 5.50 9.15
N LEU A 106 -3.82 4.40 9.59
CA LEU A 106 -3.87 3.15 8.85
C LEU A 106 -5.01 3.17 7.81
N GLN A 107 -4.69 2.81 6.58
CA GLN A 107 -5.64 2.72 5.47
C GLN A 107 -5.58 1.34 4.82
N ARG A 108 -6.71 0.88 4.28
CA ARG A 108 -6.84 -0.44 3.66
C ARG A 108 -7.65 -0.36 2.38
N THR A 109 -7.19 -1.08 1.36
CA THR A 109 -8.00 -1.36 0.16
C THR A 109 -8.33 -2.84 0.10
N TYR A 110 -9.44 -3.16 -0.55
CA TYR A 110 -9.93 -4.51 -0.69
C TYR A 110 -10.42 -4.77 -2.10
N THR A 111 -10.28 -6.01 -2.58
CA THR A 111 -10.90 -6.47 -3.82
C THR A 111 -12.42 -6.39 -3.73
N ASN A 112 -13.10 -6.51 -4.86
CA ASN A 112 -14.57 -6.60 -4.90
C ASN A 112 -15.15 -7.80 -4.11
N ALA A 113 -14.31 -8.79 -3.77
CA ALA A 113 -14.64 -9.94 -2.93
C ALA A 113 -14.33 -9.71 -1.42
N GLY A 114 -13.91 -8.50 -1.04
CA GLY A 114 -13.60 -8.10 0.33
C GLY A 114 -12.27 -8.67 0.83
N ILE A 115 -11.36 -8.99 -0.09
CA ILE A 115 -10.02 -9.49 0.24
C ILE A 115 -9.08 -8.29 0.36
N VAL A 116 -8.35 -8.16 1.46
CA VAL A 116 -7.38 -7.06 1.65
C VAL A 116 -6.34 -7.11 0.53
N GLU A 117 -6.15 -6.01 -0.18
CA GLU A 117 -5.12 -5.86 -1.22
C GLU A 117 -3.93 -5.08 -0.70
N THR A 118 -4.20 -3.98 0.00
CA THR A 118 -3.15 -3.12 0.55
C THR A 118 -3.47 -2.70 1.97
N VAL A 119 -2.42 -2.56 2.77
CA VAL A 119 -2.45 -1.92 4.08
C VAL A 119 -1.33 -0.90 4.10
N ASN A 120 -1.70 0.37 4.23
CA ASN A 120 -0.79 1.51 4.23
C ASN A 120 -0.91 2.26 5.56
N PHE A 121 0.15 2.89 6.00
CA PHE A 121 0.10 3.84 7.09
C PHE A 121 0.56 5.20 6.57
N TYR A 122 -0.21 6.24 6.90
CA TYR A 122 0.06 7.60 6.51
C TYR A 122 0.30 8.46 7.75
N ARG A 123 1.18 9.46 7.60
CA ARG A 123 1.38 10.53 8.57
C ARG A 123 1.47 11.83 7.81
N HIS A 124 0.60 12.79 8.12
CA HIS A 124 0.58 14.10 7.46
C HIS A 124 0.55 14.01 5.92
N GLY A 125 -0.27 13.11 5.40
CA GLY A 125 -0.48 12.91 3.97
C GLY A 125 0.59 12.09 3.24
N LYS A 126 1.62 11.60 3.94
CA LYS A 126 2.72 10.81 3.35
C LYS A 126 2.73 9.40 3.89
N LEU A 127 3.11 8.42 3.07
CA LEU A 127 3.35 7.05 3.54
C LEU A 127 4.47 7.05 4.59
N GLU A 128 4.22 6.34 5.68
CA GLU A 128 5.12 6.27 6.83
C GLU A 128 5.05 4.87 7.44
N GLY A 129 6.19 4.25 7.75
CA GLY A 129 6.25 2.89 8.25
C GLY A 129 5.92 1.82 7.21
N VAL A 130 5.34 0.71 7.68
CA VAL A 130 5.22 -0.52 6.89
C VAL A 130 3.96 -0.53 6.01
N GLN A 131 4.18 -0.64 4.69
CA GLN A 131 3.20 -1.04 3.69
C GLN A 131 3.19 -2.56 3.53
N LYS A 132 1.98 -3.12 3.38
CA LYS A 132 1.75 -4.52 3.02
C LYS A 132 0.90 -4.58 1.77
N LYS A 133 1.29 -5.41 0.81
CA LYS A 133 0.45 -5.78 -0.33
C LYS A 133 0.22 -7.27 -0.34
N PHE A 134 -0.96 -7.67 -0.78
CA PHE A 134 -1.40 -9.06 -0.82
C PHE A 134 -1.71 -9.46 -2.26
N TYR A 135 -1.65 -10.76 -2.54
CA TYR A 135 -2.11 -11.30 -3.81
C TYR A 135 -3.64 -11.28 -3.87
N GLU A 136 -4.19 -10.76 -4.96
CA GLU A 136 -5.65 -10.62 -5.17
C GLU A 136 -6.41 -11.94 -4.92
N ASN A 137 -5.83 -13.06 -5.38
CA ASN A 137 -6.45 -14.39 -5.32
C ASN A 137 -6.13 -15.17 -4.02
N ARG A 138 -5.39 -14.58 -3.05
CA ARG A 138 -4.93 -15.27 -1.84
C ARG A 138 -5.01 -14.35 -0.61
N ARG A 139 -6.07 -14.52 0.18
CA ARG A 139 -6.43 -13.65 1.32
C ARG A 139 -5.33 -13.38 2.36
N ASP A 140 -4.33 -14.23 2.43
CA ASP A 140 -3.33 -14.26 3.49
C ASP A 140 -1.89 -14.27 2.97
N LYS A 141 -1.67 -14.18 1.65
CA LYS A 141 -0.33 -14.20 1.05
C LYS A 141 0.10 -12.80 0.63
N LEU A 142 1.17 -12.33 1.27
CA LEU A 142 1.82 -11.09 0.89
C LEU A 142 2.45 -11.24 -0.49
N SER A 143 2.37 -10.20 -1.30
CA SER A 143 3.19 -10.01 -2.50
C SER A 143 4.36 -9.07 -2.22
N GLU A 144 4.17 -8.11 -1.31
CA GLU A 144 5.17 -7.11 -0.96
C GLU A 144 5.05 -6.70 0.52
N LEU A 145 6.20 -6.51 1.15
CA LEU A 145 6.36 -5.84 2.45
C LEU A 145 7.42 -4.75 2.29
N SER A 146 7.04 -3.48 2.44
CA SER A 146 7.94 -2.35 2.19
C SER A 146 7.84 -1.34 3.32
N ASN A 147 8.95 -0.72 3.73
CA ASN A 147 8.95 0.34 4.71
C ASN A 147 9.13 1.70 4.01
N TYR A 148 8.43 2.71 4.53
CA TYR A 148 8.39 4.06 3.99
C TYR A 148 8.73 5.07 5.09
N LYS A 149 9.36 6.17 4.68
CA LYS A 149 9.62 7.34 5.52
C LYS A 149 9.36 8.59 4.67
N ASN A 150 8.48 9.48 5.12
CA ASN A 150 8.12 10.70 4.39
C ASN A 150 7.70 10.44 2.93
N GLY A 151 7.01 9.34 2.65
CA GLY A 151 6.53 8.99 1.31
C GLY A 151 7.54 8.26 0.43
N LEU A 152 8.78 8.08 0.87
CA LEU A 152 9.85 7.39 0.13
C LEU A 152 10.13 6.01 0.74
N LYS A 153 10.50 5.02 -0.07
CA LYS A 153 10.94 3.72 0.45
C LYS A 153 12.23 3.90 1.27
N GLU A 154 12.28 3.25 2.43
CA GLU A 154 13.39 3.35 3.38
C GLU A 154 13.61 2.00 4.07
N GLY A 155 14.83 1.46 3.99
CA GLY A 155 15.20 0.15 4.51
C GLY A 155 14.85 -0.99 3.58
N VAL A 156 14.68 -2.20 4.16
CA VAL A 156 14.46 -3.44 3.39
C VAL A 156 12.99 -3.55 2.95
N SER A 157 12.79 -3.66 1.64
CA SER A 157 11.58 -4.19 1.02
C SER A 157 11.75 -5.68 0.71
N LYS A 158 10.68 -6.45 0.86
CA LYS A 158 10.63 -7.89 0.59
C LYS A 158 9.52 -8.22 -0.38
N TRP A 159 9.79 -9.11 -1.32
CA TRP A 159 8.82 -9.65 -2.26
C TRP A 159 8.70 -11.16 -2.09
N PHE A 160 7.48 -11.64 -2.24
CA PHE A 160 7.14 -13.04 -2.07
C PHE A 160 6.47 -13.57 -3.32
N ASP A 161 6.53 -14.88 -3.57
CA ASP A 161 5.71 -15.56 -4.58
C ASP A 161 4.31 -15.90 -4.04
N MET A 162 3.48 -16.53 -4.88
CA MET A 162 2.10 -16.90 -4.53
C MET A 162 2.00 -18.00 -3.46
N GLU A 163 3.08 -18.76 -3.28
CA GLU A 163 3.23 -19.78 -2.23
C GLU A 163 3.65 -19.12 -0.89
N GLY A 164 4.16 -17.90 -0.94
CA GLY A 164 4.62 -17.09 0.19
C GLY A 164 6.12 -17.22 0.47
N ASN A 165 6.89 -17.80 -0.45
CA ASN A 165 8.35 -17.86 -0.35
C ASN A 165 8.94 -16.49 -0.68
N LEU A 166 9.97 -16.09 0.06
CA LEU A 166 10.73 -14.88 -0.23
C LEU A 166 11.49 -15.06 -1.55
N ILE A 167 11.30 -14.16 -2.51
CA ILE A 167 11.96 -14.20 -3.83
C ILE A 167 12.92 -13.05 -4.04
N ALA A 168 12.75 -11.94 -3.31
CA ALA A 168 13.68 -10.81 -3.35
C ALA A 168 13.67 -9.98 -2.06
N GLU A 169 14.83 -9.43 -1.72
CA GLU A 169 15.00 -8.37 -0.72
C GLU A 169 15.75 -7.21 -1.35
N TYR A 170 15.15 -6.02 -1.36
CA TYR A 170 15.80 -4.81 -1.83
C TYR A 170 15.95 -3.77 -0.73
N ASN A 171 17.14 -3.23 -0.59
CA ASN A 171 17.46 -2.15 0.34
C ASN A 171 17.29 -0.80 -0.35
N TYR A 172 16.52 0.08 0.28
CA TYR A 172 16.30 1.44 -0.16
C TYR A 172 16.80 2.45 0.86
N HIS A 173 17.25 3.59 0.36
CA HIS A 173 17.45 4.80 1.13
C HIS A 173 16.91 5.99 0.34
N ASN A 174 16.02 6.77 0.96
CA ASN A 174 15.34 7.90 0.31
C ASN A 174 14.71 7.56 -1.06
N GLY A 175 14.14 6.35 -1.17
CA GLY A 175 13.48 5.88 -2.39
C GLY A 175 14.41 5.35 -3.48
N LEU A 176 15.73 5.35 -3.27
CA LEU A 176 16.73 4.82 -4.20
C LEU A 176 17.27 3.49 -3.67
N LEU A 177 17.60 2.55 -4.55
CA LEU A 177 18.33 1.32 -4.19
C LEU A 177 19.71 1.69 -3.67
N GLU A 178 20.03 1.17 -2.49
CA GLU A 178 21.32 1.36 -1.82
C GLU A 178 21.72 0.10 -1.06
N GLY A 179 22.98 -0.31 -1.19
CA GLY A 179 23.51 -1.52 -0.59
C GLY A 179 23.16 -2.79 -1.36
N ALA A 180 23.12 -3.93 -0.66
CA ALA A 180 22.94 -5.25 -1.24
C ALA A 180 21.49 -5.56 -1.61
N GLN A 181 21.27 -6.09 -2.80
CA GLN A 181 19.99 -6.50 -3.35
C GLN A 181 20.05 -8.01 -3.55
N LYS A 182 19.11 -8.76 -2.97
CA LYS A 182 19.17 -10.22 -2.97
C LYS A 182 17.99 -10.80 -3.71
N SER A 183 18.23 -11.84 -4.49
CA SER A 183 17.17 -12.71 -5.03
C SER A 183 17.33 -14.12 -4.51
N PHE A 184 16.24 -14.87 -4.46
CA PHE A 184 16.21 -16.21 -3.87
C PHE A 184 15.56 -17.22 -4.82
N TYR A 185 15.98 -18.47 -4.71
CA TYR A 185 15.31 -19.60 -5.32
C TYR A 185 14.03 -19.97 -4.55
N PRO A 186 13.08 -20.70 -5.15
CA PRO A 186 11.88 -21.17 -4.45
C PRO A 186 12.16 -22.01 -3.19
N ASN A 187 13.33 -22.65 -3.11
CA ASN A 187 13.78 -23.39 -1.94
C ASN A 187 14.36 -22.50 -0.82
N GLY A 188 14.32 -21.18 -0.97
CA GLY A 188 14.81 -20.18 -0.01
C GLY A 188 16.32 -19.92 -0.05
N LYS A 189 17.08 -20.61 -0.90
CA LYS A 189 18.53 -20.36 -1.04
C LYS A 189 18.79 -19.08 -1.84
N LEU A 190 19.89 -18.41 -1.51
CA LEU A 190 20.34 -17.21 -2.22
C LEU A 190 20.62 -17.56 -3.68
N ARG A 191 20.02 -16.80 -4.59
CA ARG A 191 20.19 -16.93 -6.03
C ARG A 191 21.15 -15.87 -6.57
N SER A 192 21.02 -14.63 -6.13
CA SER A 192 21.96 -13.58 -6.47
C SER A 192 22.09 -12.54 -5.37
N ILE A 193 23.22 -11.86 -5.35
CA ILE A 193 23.46 -10.65 -4.59
C ILE A 193 24.14 -9.63 -5.50
N ASP A 194 23.58 -8.42 -5.56
CA ASP A 194 24.08 -7.30 -6.34
C ASP A 194 24.16 -6.06 -5.45
N HIS A 195 25.17 -5.23 -5.62
CA HIS A 195 25.33 -4.00 -4.84
C HIS A 195 24.97 -2.76 -5.65
N PHE A 196 24.30 -1.82 -5.00
CA PHE A 196 23.84 -0.58 -5.61
C PHE A 196 24.23 0.64 -4.77
N VAL A 197 24.55 1.74 -5.44
CA VAL A 197 24.62 3.08 -4.87
C VAL A 197 23.72 3.98 -5.71
N THR A 198 22.69 4.57 -5.08
CA THR A 198 21.76 5.50 -5.73
C THR A 198 21.16 4.96 -7.05
N ASN A 199 20.57 3.76 -7.02
CA ASN A 199 20.01 3.05 -8.21
C ASN A 199 21.02 2.58 -9.27
N GLN A 200 22.32 2.77 -9.08
CA GLN A 200 23.35 2.32 -10.01
C GLN A 200 24.10 1.12 -9.43
N TYR A 201 24.40 0.10 -10.24
CA TYR A 201 25.24 -1.02 -9.81
C TYR A 201 26.63 -0.50 -9.39
N GLU A 202 27.09 -0.90 -8.22
CA GLU A 202 28.34 -0.47 -7.63
C GLU A 202 28.85 -1.55 -6.67
N GLY A 203 30.01 -2.14 -6.98
CA GLY A 203 30.61 -3.22 -6.21
C GLY A 203 30.22 -4.62 -6.70
N GLU A 204 30.17 -5.56 -5.75
CA GLU A 204 30.14 -6.99 -6.06
C GLU A 204 28.79 -7.46 -6.61
N SER A 205 28.85 -8.31 -7.64
CA SER A 205 27.72 -9.06 -8.17
C SER A 205 28.06 -10.54 -8.19
N ILE A 206 27.23 -11.36 -7.54
CA ILE A 206 27.37 -12.82 -7.50
C ILE A 206 26.02 -13.47 -7.80
N GLU A 207 26.03 -14.42 -8.74
CA GLU A 207 24.94 -15.38 -8.95
C GLU A 207 25.39 -16.77 -8.46
N TYR A 208 24.48 -17.50 -7.82
CA TYR A 208 24.69 -18.85 -7.32
C TYR A 208 23.82 -19.85 -8.09
N TYR A 209 24.23 -21.12 -8.10
CA TYR A 209 23.36 -22.25 -8.40
C TYR A 209 22.45 -22.55 -7.19
N ASP A 210 21.42 -23.36 -7.39
CA ASP A 210 20.48 -23.78 -6.34
C ASP A 210 21.08 -24.72 -5.29
N ASP A 211 22.28 -25.25 -5.54
CA ASP A 211 23.09 -25.95 -4.54
C ASP A 211 23.91 -24.99 -3.66
N GLY A 212 24.01 -23.72 -4.04
CA GLY A 212 24.75 -22.66 -3.34
C GLY A 212 26.15 -22.39 -3.87
N LYS A 213 26.62 -23.11 -4.90
CA LYS A 213 27.90 -22.82 -5.55
C LYS A 213 27.82 -21.56 -6.39
N VAL A 214 28.93 -20.83 -6.49
CA VAL A 214 29.02 -19.65 -7.37
C VAL A 214 28.83 -20.10 -8.81
N LYS A 215 27.95 -19.41 -9.52
CA LYS A 215 27.69 -19.57 -10.96
C LYS A 215 28.36 -18.47 -11.76
N LEU A 216 28.29 -17.24 -11.27
CA LEU A 216 28.86 -16.05 -11.88
C LEU A 216 29.31 -15.09 -10.79
N SER A 217 30.49 -14.49 -10.93
CA SER A 217 30.93 -13.42 -10.03
C SER A 217 31.68 -12.34 -10.79
N GLY A 218 31.49 -11.09 -10.38
CA GLY A 218 32.17 -9.94 -10.96
C GLY A 218 31.95 -8.68 -10.13
N GLN A 219 32.41 -7.57 -10.67
CA GLN A 219 32.30 -6.25 -10.05
C GLN A 219 31.72 -5.24 -11.04
N TYR A 220 30.95 -4.31 -10.51
CA TYR A 220 30.48 -3.13 -11.19
C TYR A 220 31.14 -1.88 -10.60
N GLU A 221 31.40 -0.89 -11.45
CA GLU A 221 31.78 0.47 -11.05
C GLU A 221 30.98 1.41 -11.94
N HIS A 222 30.24 2.33 -11.34
CA HIS A 222 29.39 3.29 -12.06
C HIS A 222 28.44 2.61 -13.07
N GLY A 223 27.84 1.49 -12.67
CA GLY A 223 26.88 0.75 -13.50
C GLY A 223 27.51 -0.11 -14.60
N GLU A 224 28.83 -0.08 -14.74
CA GLU A 224 29.56 -0.77 -15.80
C GLU A 224 30.35 -1.95 -15.23
N LYS A 225 30.38 -3.07 -15.96
CA LYS A 225 31.23 -4.21 -15.60
C LYS A 225 32.69 -3.78 -15.54
N GLN A 226 33.38 -4.17 -14.48
CA GLN A 226 34.82 -3.95 -14.30
C GLN A 226 35.55 -5.22 -13.89
N GLY A 227 36.82 -5.31 -14.30
CA GLY A 227 37.73 -6.35 -13.86
C GLY A 227 37.34 -7.74 -14.37
N LYS A 228 37.65 -8.78 -13.58
CA LYS A 228 37.39 -10.17 -13.95
C LYS A 228 35.95 -10.54 -13.66
N TRP A 229 35.30 -11.09 -14.68
CA TRP A 229 34.01 -11.75 -14.60
C TRP A 229 34.23 -13.24 -14.81
N GLN A 230 33.91 -14.03 -13.78
CA GLN A 230 34.21 -15.45 -13.75
C GLN A 230 32.92 -16.26 -13.76
N LYS A 231 32.81 -17.19 -14.71
CA LYS A 231 31.69 -18.13 -14.82
C LYS A 231 32.17 -19.53 -14.43
N PHE A 232 31.39 -20.20 -13.62
CA PHE A 232 31.66 -21.55 -13.14
C PHE A 232 30.54 -22.49 -13.56
N ASP A 233 30.86 -23.78 -13.69
CA ASP A 233 29.88 -24.84 -13.95
C ASP A 233 29.22 -25.31 -12.62
N PRO A 234 28.18 -26.16 -12.68
CA PRO A 234 27.54 -26.70 -11.46
C PRO A 234 28.45 -27.58 -10.59
N SER A 235 29.60 -28.04 -11.10
CA SER A 235 30.59 -28.73 -10.28
C SER A 235 31.42 -27.75 -9.44
N GLY A 236 31.47 -26.47 -9.84
CA GLY A 236 32.30 -25.42 -9.26
C GLY A 236 33.59 -25.16 -10.05
N LYS A 237 33.75 -25.77 -11.22
CA LYS A 237 34.93 -25.60 -12.07
C LYS A 237 34.77 -24.31 -12.90
N LEU A 238 35.84 -23.52 -12.97
CA LEU A 238 35.89 -22.31 -13.80
C LEU A 238 35.73 -22.68 -15.28
N GLU A 239 34.67 -22.19 -15.92
CA GLU A 239 34.41 -22.36 -17.35
C GLU A 239 35.02 -21.23 -18.17
N ASN A 240 34.88 -20.00 -17.69
CA ASN A 240 35.24 -18.81 -18.45
C ASN A 240 35.69 -17.68 -17.52
N THR A 241 36.62 -16.85 -18.01
CA THR A 241 36.98 -15.57 -17.40
C THR A 241 37.01 -14.51 -18.47
N GLU A 242 36.20 -13.48 -18.29
CA GLU A 242 36.14 -12.29 -19.13
C GLU A 242 36.73 -11.12 -18.36
N ILE A 243 37.48 -10.25 -19.03
CA ILE A 243 38.03 -9.04 -18.41
C ILE A 243 37.29 -7.85 -18.99
N TYR A 244 36.72 -7.01 -18.14
CA TYR A 244 36.01 -5.80 -18.55
C TYR A 244 36.75 -4.55 -18.09
N LYS A 245 36.68 -3.50 -18.93
CA LYS A 245 37.03 -2.14 -18.54
C LYS A 245 35.99 -1.18 -19.09
N ASN A 246 35.30 -0.47 -18.20
CA ASN A 246 34.22 0.46 -18.51
C ASN A 246 33.14 -0.21 -19.37
N GLY A 247 32.68 -1.39 -18.92
CA GLY A 247 31.66 -2.17 -19.59
C GLY A 247 32.11 -2.87 -20.88
N GLN A 248 33.32 -2.61 -21.37
CA GLN A 248 33.85 -3.19 -22.61
C GLN A 248 34.71 -4.43 -22.32
N LEU A 249 34.40 -5.52 -23.01
CA LEU A 249 35.19 -6.75 -22.97
C LEU A 249 36.59 -6.50 -23.54
N ARG A 250 37.61 -6.86 -22.77
CA ARG A 250 39.03 -6.85 -23.14
C ARG A 250 39.44 -8.28 -23.46
N LYS A 251 40.04 -8.43 -24.65
CA LYS A 251 40.71 -9.67 -25.08
C LYS A 251 42.08 -9.77 -24.45
#